data_AF-A0A1J7HKM6-F1
#
_entry.id   AF-A0A1J7HKM6-F1
#
_cell.length_a   1.000
_cell.length_b   1.000
_cell.length_c   1.000
_cell.angle_alpha   90.00
_cell.angle_beta   90.00
_cell.angle_gamma   90.00
#
_symmetry.space_group_name_H-M   'P 1'
#
loop_
_entity.id
_entity.type
_entity.pdbx_description
1 polymer ?
#
loop_
_entity_poly.entity_id
_entity_poly.type
_entity_poly.pdbx_seq_one_letter_code
_entity_poly.pdbx_strand_id
1 'polypeptide(L)'
;MVTYHFFHWKKGTPFADDQGIYNRLTWWEQIDNGKQLTRNRKFLTVVPLVLYLIASHTTDYQHPMLFYNTFAVIVLVVAKFPNMHKVRIFGINADK
;
A
#
# COMPACT_ATOMS: atom_id res chain seq x y z
N MET A 1 -4.68 -4.69 -6.08
CA MET A 1 -3.42 -5.44 -6.20
C MET A 1 -2.32 -4.68 -6.94
N VAL A 2 -2.59 -4.09 -8.11
CA VAL A 2 -1.59 -3.26 -8.85
C VAL A 2 -0.96 -2.19 -7.95
N THR A 3 -1.79 -1.41 -7.25
CA THR A 3 -1.34 -0.38 -6.31
C THR A 3 -0.48 -0.94 -5.17
N TYR A 4 -0.78 -2.14 -4.68
CA TYR A 4 0.04 -2.80 -3.66
C TYR A 4 1.44 -3.09 -4.20
N HIS A 5 1.55 -3.62 -5.43
CA HIS A 5 2.85 -3.93 -6.02
C HIS A 5 3.71 -2.67 -6.18
N PHE A 6 3.14 -1.59 -6.71
CA PHE A 6 3.89 -0.33 -6.86
C PHE A 6 4.28 0.29 -5.52
N PHE A 7 3.36 0.37 -4.56
CA PHE A 7 3.65 1.08 -3.31
C PHE A 7 4.41 0.24 -2.28
N HIS A 8 4.15 -1.05 -2.19
CA HIS A 8 4.61 -1.90 -1.08
C HIS A 8 5.60 -2.99 -1.51
N TRP A 9 5.78 -3.25 -2.80
CA TRP A 9 6.74 -4.24 -3.29
C TRP A 9 7.97 -3.61 -3.93
N LYS A 10 7.78 -2.62 -4.81
CA LYS A 10 8.88 -1.90 -5.46
C LYS A 10 9.66 -1.06 -4.44
N LYS A 11 11.00 -1.18 -4.49
CA LYS A 11 11.96 -0.46 -3.64
C LYS A 11 12.93 0.36 -4.49
N GLY A 12 13.65 1.30 -3.86
CA GLY A 12 14.64 2.14 -4.52
C GLY A 12 14.04 3.28 -5.34
N THR A 13 14.92 4.00 -6.02
CA THR A 13 14.56 5.03 -7.01
C THR A 13 15.26 4.72 -8.34
N PRO A 14 14.79 5.29 -9.47
CA PRO A 14 15.51 5.16 -10.73
C PRO A 14 16.72 6.10 -10.84
N PHE A 15 17.03 6.89 -9.80
CA PHE A 15 18.06 7.94 -9.84
C PHE A 15 19.31 7.49 -9.10
N ALA A 16 20.46 7.50 -9.79
CA ALA A 16 21.74 7.10 -9.21
C ALA A 16 22.28 8.09 -8.15
N ASP A 17 21.78 9.32 -8.15
CA ASP A 17 22.21 10.40 -7.25
C ASP A 17 21.78 10.18 -5.79
N ASP A 18 20.90 9.21 -5.53
CA ASP A 18 20.41 8.90 -4.18
C ASP A 18 21.42 8.13 -3.31
N GLN A 19 22.57 7.74 -3.87
CA GLN A 19 23.62 6.97 -3.18
C GLN A 19 23.09 5.69 -2.49
N GLY A 20 21.98 5.15 -2.98
CA GLY A 20 21.35 3.94 -2.46
C GLY A 20 20.56 4.11 -1.16
N ILE A 21 20.32 5.34 -0.67
CA ILE A 21 19.59 5.56 0.60
C ILE A 21 18.17 4.97 0.59
N TYR A 22 17.58 4.84 -0.60
CA TYR A 22 16.22 4.33 -0.79
C TYR A 22 16.15 2.85 -1.20
N ASN A 23 17.28 2.18 -1.42
CA ASN A 23 17.31 0.79 -1.92
C ASN A 23 16.52 -0.17 -1.03
N ARG A 24 16.45 0.12 0.26
CA ARG A 24 15.74 -0.69 1.26
C ARG A 24 14.30 -0.26 1.52
N LEU A 25 13.89 0.87 0.95
CA LEU A 25 12.60 1.51 1.20
C LEU A 25 11.65 1.29 0.03
N THR A 26 10.44 0.85 0.35
CA THR A 26 9.36 0.78 -0.65
C THR A 26 8.91 2.18 -1.05
N TRP A 27 8.24 2.33 -2.19
CA TRP A 27 7.73 3.64 -2.61
C TRP A 27 6.76 4.24 -1.58
N TRP A 28 5.95 3.42 -0.92
CA TRP A 28 5.10 3.87 0.19
C TRP A 28 5.91 4.44 1.36
N GLU A 29 7.07 3.85 1.66
CA GLU A 29 7.94 4.33 2.74
C GLU A 29 8.63 5.64 2.37
N GLN A 30 8.86 5.89 1.08
CA GLN A 30 9.50 7.10 0.56
C GLN A 30 8.54 8.30 0.47
N ILE A 31 7.25 8.09 0.21
CA ILE A 31 6.24 9.16 0.04
C ILE A 31 6.29 10.18 1.19
N ASP A 32 6.16 11.46 0.83
CA ASP A 32 6.20 12.59 1.77
C ASP A 32 7.42 12.55 2.72
N ASN A 33 8.56 12.09 2.22
CA ASN A 33 9.80 11.92 2.98
C ASN A 33 9.61 11.02 4.22
N GLY A 34 8.77 9.99 4.10
CA GLY A 34 8.46 9.06 5.20
C GLY A 34 7.55 9.62 6.29
N LYS A 35 7.09 10.88 6.21
CA LYS A 35 6.15 11.45 7.17
C LYS A 35 4.82 10.71 7.12
N GLN A 36 4.33 10.26 8.27
CA GLN A 36 3.07 9.54 8.38
C GLN A 36 1.87 10.50 8.47
N LEU A 37 0.68 10.00 8.15
CA LEU A 37 -0.61 10.70 8.32
C LEU A 37 -0.74 12.07 7.61
N THR A 38 0.06 12.29 6.57
CA THR A 38 -0.05 13.45 5.66
C THR A 38 -1.37 13.42 4.89
N ARG A 39 -1.75 14.57 4.30
CA ARG A 39 -2.95 14.67 3.45
C ARG A 39 -2.87 13.69 2.27
N ASN A 40 -1.71 13.59 1.62
CA ASN A 40 -1.48 12.68 0.49
C ASN A 40 -1.63 11.21 0.91
N ARG A 41 -1.02 10.79 2.03
CA ARG A 41 -1.18 9.41 2.53
C ARG A 41 -2.60 9.08 2.93
N LYS A 42 -3.32 10.03 3.55
CA LYS A 42 -4.75 9.87 3.87
C LYS A 42 -5.56 9.67 2.59
N PHE A 43 -5.36 10.53 1.58
CA PHE A 43 -6.02 10.40 0.28
C PHE A 43 -5.75 9.03 -0.37
N LEU A 44 -4.48 8.62 -0.48
CA LEU A 44 -4.09 7.32 -1.06
C LEU A 44 -4.60 6.10 -0.28
N THR A 45 -4.93 6.27 1.01
CA THR A 45 -5.56 5.24 1.84
C THR A 45 -7.07 5.18 1.63
N VAL A 46 -7.73 6.33 1.40
CA VAL A 46 -9.18 6.41 1.21
C VAL A 46 -9.61 5.92 -0.17
N VAL A 47 -8.82 6.14 -1.22
CA VAL A 47 -9.14 5.68 -2.59
C VAL A 47 -9.58 4.21 -2.67
N PRO A 48 -8.83 3.21 -2.15
CA PRO A 48 -9.26 1.81 -2.21
C PRO A 48 -10.53 1.53 -1.38
N LEU A 49 -10.79 2.28 -0.31
CA LEU A 49 -12.02 2.16 0.47
C LEU A 49 -13.24 2.61 -0.33
N VAL A 50 -13.14 3.75 -1.01
CA VAL A 50 -14.21 4.26 -1.88
C VAL A 50 -14.49 3.30 -3.04
N LEU A 51 -13.44 2.80 -3.69
CA LEU A 51 -13.58 1.81 -4.77
C LEU A 51 -14.23 0.51 -4.27
N TYR A 52 -13.90 0.06 -3.06
CA TYR A 52 -14.54 -1.10 -2.44
C TYR A 52 -16.04 -0.87 -2.20
N LEU A 53 -16.43 0.30 -1.71
CA LEU A 53 -17.84 0.64 -1.49
C LEU A 53 -18.63 0.69 -2.80
N ILE A 54 -18.06 1.33 -3.84
CA ILE A 54 -18.67 1.36 -5.18
C ILE A 54 -18.82 -0.06 -5.71
N ALA A 55 -17.75 -0.85 -5.71
CA ALA A 55 -17.77 -2.23 -6.20
C ALA A 55 -18.83 -3.06 -5.48
N SER A 56 -18.85 -3.03 -4.14
CA SER A 56 -19.79 -3.79 -3.32
C SER A 56 -21.24 -3.39 -3.58
N HIS A 57 -21.50 -2.08 -3.76
CA HIS A 57 -22.83 -1.57 -4.06
C HIS A 57 -23.28 -1.97 -5.48
N THR A 58 -22.40 -1.86 -6.47
CA THR A 58 -22.72 -2.23 -7.87
C THR A 58 -22.93 -3.73 -8.06
N THR A 59 -22.34 -4.57 -7.21
CA THR A 59 -22.53 -6.03 -7.23
C THR A 59 -23.58 -6.51 -6.23
N ASP A 60 -24.40 -5.60 -5.69
CA ASP A 60 -25.46 -5.90 -4.70
C ASP A 60 -25.00 -6.83 -3.56
N TYR A 61 -23.78 -6.61 -3.06
CA TYR A 61 -23.18 -7.38 -1.96
C TYR A 61 -23.16 -8.90 -2.18
N GLN A 62 -23.24 -9.36 -3.42
CA GLN A 62 -23.31 -10.78 -3.73
C GLN A 62 -22.05 -11.54 -3.33
N HIS A 63 -22.24 -12.74 -2.78
CA HIS A 63 -21.18 -13.70 -2.56
C HIS A 63 -20.93 -14.52 -3.83
N PRO A 64 -19.67 -14.83 -4.18
CA PRO A 64 -18.45 -14.65 -3.39
C PRO A 64 -17.70 -13.32 -3.62
N MET A 65 -18.17 -12.46 -4.53
CA MET A 65 -17.45 -11.25 -4.96
C MET A 65 -17.17 -10.28 -3.80
N LEU A 66 -18.15 -10.11 -2.91
CA LEU A 66 -17.99 -9.32 -1.69
C LEU A 66 -16.78 -9.79 -0.88
N PHE A 67 -16.67 -11.10 -0.64
CA PHE A 67 -15.58 -11.67 0.18
C PHE A 67 -14.20 -11.36 -0.41
N TYR A 68 -14.01 -11.56 -1.72
CA TYR A 68 -12.73 -11.27 -2.38
C TYR A 68 -12.38 -9.78 -2.32
N ASN A 69 -13.37 -8.91 -2.54
CA ASN A 69 -13.19 -7.46 -2.47
C ASN A 69 -12.86 -7.00 -1.04
N THR A 70 -13.54 -7.57 -0.03
CA THR A 70 -13.27 -7.29 1.38
C THR A 70 -11.86 -7.73 1.78
N PHE A 71 -11.46 -8.93 1.39
CA PHE A 71 -10.12 -9.42 1.66
C PHE A 71 -9.05 -8.53 1.01
N ALA A 72 -9.26 -8.16 -0.26
CA ALA A 72 -8.36 -7.27 -0.98
C ALA A 72 -8.22 -5.89 -0.31
N VAL A 73 -9.33 -5.28 0.13
CA VAL A 73 -9.27 -3.96 0.77
C VAL A 73 -8.60 -4.02 2.15
N ILE A 74 -8.81 -5.09 2.93
CA ILE A 74 -8.11 -5.30 4.21
C ILE A 74 -6.60 -5.31 3.99
N VAL A 75 -6.10 -6.10 3.04
CA VAL A 75 -4.67 -6.17 2.72
C VAL A 75 -4.13 -4.79 2.31
N LEU A 76 -4.87 -4.06 1.48
CA LEU A 76 -4.46 -2.73 1.01
C LEU A 76 -4.40 -1.68 2.12
N VAL A 77 -5.35 -1.72 3.06
CA VAL A 77 -5.45 -0.75 4.16
C VAL A 77 -4.43 -1.06 5.26
N VAL A 78 -4.29 -2.33 5.66
CA VAL A 78 -3.32 -2.74 6.69
C VAL A 78 -1.91 -2.31 6.28
N ALA A 79 -1.52 -2.55 5.03
CA ALA A 79 -0.21 -2.15 4.53
C ALA A 79 0.04 -0.63 4.58
N LYS A 80 -1.01 0.20 4.65
CA LYS A 80 -0.89 1.66 4.71
C LYS A 80 -0.86 2.22 6.13
N PHE A 81 -1.06 1.40 7.16
CA PHE A 81 -1.02 1.90 8.54
C PHE A 81 0.39 2.35 8.96
N PRO A 82 0.50 3.41 9.79
CA PRO A 82 1.79 3.87 10.30
C PRO A 82 2.59 2.77 11.00
N ASN A 83 1.91 1.86 11.69
CA ASN A 83 2.53 0.73 12.40
C ASN A 83 3.23 -0.26 11.47
N MET A 84 2.90 -0.25 10.18
CA MET A 84 3.56 -1.09 9.16
C MET A 84 4.77 -0.40 8.50
N HIS A 85 5.11 0.83 8.90
CA HIS A 85 6.23 1.54 8.32
C HIS A 85 7.54 0.80 8.60
N LYS A 86 8.28 0.43 7.54
CA LYS A 86 9.54 -0.33 7.61
C LYS A 86 9.40 -1.73 8.23
N VAL A 87 8.19 -2.21 8.44
CA VAL A 87 7.94 -3.58 8.91
C VAL A 87 8.00 -4.54 7.72
N ARG A 88 8.74 -5.64 7.89
CA ARG A 88 8.83 -6.74 6.92
C ARG A 88 8.23 -7.98 7.58
N ILE A 89 6.98 -8.29 7.27
CA ILE A 89 6.29 -9.46 7.84
C ILE A 89 7.09 -10.72 7.44
N PHE A 90 7.53 -11.51 8.42
CA PHE A 90 8.36 -12.70 8.23
C PHE A 90 9.67 -12.47 7.46
N GLY A 91 10.17 -11.23 7.39
CA GLY A 91 11.36 -10.90 6.60
C GLY A 91 11.15 -10.93 5.07
N ILE A 92 9.91 -11.06 4.59
CA ILE A 92 9.61 -11.02 3.16
C ILE A 92 10.02 -9.65 2.59
N ASN A 93 10.68 -9.65 1.42
CA ASN A 93 11.19 -8.45 0.76
C ASN A 93 12.27 -7.68 1.58
N ALA A 94 12.92 -8.33 2.55
CA ALA A 94 14.11 -7.79 3.21
C ALA A 94 15.33 -7.89 2.27
N ASP A 95 16.16 -6.85 2.27
CA ASP A 95 17.48 -6.90 1.61
C ASP A 95 18.43 -7.74 2.44
N LYS A 96 19.13 -8.67 1.78
CA LYS A 96 20.23 -9.46 2.38
C LYS A 96 21.39 -8.56 2.77
#